data_AF-A0A9W4KX10-F1
#
_entry.id   AF-A0A9W4KX10-F1
#
_cell.length_a   1.000
_cell.length_b   1.000
_cell.length_c   1.000
_cell.angle_alpha   90.00
_cell.angle_beta   90.00
_cell.angle_gamma   90.00
#
_symmetry.space_group_name_H-M   'P 1'
#
loop_
_entity.id
_entity.type
_entity.pdbx_description
1 polymer ?
#
loop_
_entity_poly.entity_id
_entity_poly.type
_entity_poly.pdbx_seq_one_letter_code
_entity_poly.pdbx_strand_id
1 'polypeptide(L)' 'MNGILGEVGKALIILQDEGEVVIEKTEDLFVDEIAYFVEETLKGVKAEYKIEELESNEKLKITLQ' A
#
# COMPACT_ATOMS: atom_id res chain seq x y z
N MET A 1 2.09 11.53 16.06
CA MET A 1 2.73 11.74 14.76
C MET A 1 2.66 10.44 14.00
N ASN A 2 1.66 10.23 13.14
CA ASN A 2 1.75 9.24 12.07
C ASN A 2 1.10 9.90 10.86
N GLY A 3 1.87 10.73 10.17
CA GLY A 3 1.45 11.27 8.88
C GLY A 3 1.61 10.22 7.79
N ILE A 4 1.30 10.58 6.56
CA ILE A 4 1.32 9.67 5.40
C ILE A 4 2.61 8.83 5.28
N LEU A 5 3.78 9.42 5.53
CA LEU A 5 5.07 8.71 5.46
C LEU A 5 5.17 7.54 6.44
N GLY A 6 4.55 7.66 7.62
CA GLY A 6 4.52 6.58 8.61
C GLY A 6 3.66 5.41 8.13
N GLU A 7 2.52 5.68 7.51
CA GLU A 7 1.62 4.66 6.98
C GLU A 7 2.21 3.98 5.73
N VAL A 8 2.85 4.75 4.84
CA VAL A 8 3.63 4.19 3.71
C VAL A 8 4.74 3.27 4.20
N GLY A 9 5.50 3.70 5.22
CA GLY A 9 6.56 2.89 5.80
C GLY A 9 6.06 1.55 6.37
N LYS A 10 4.93 1.57 7.09
CA LYS A 10 4.30 0.34 7.59
C LYS A 10 3.87 -0.57 6.45
N ALA A 11 3.24 -0.03 5.41
CA ALA A 11 2.76 -0.81 4.28
C ALA A 11 3.92 -1.50 3.55
N LEU A 12 5.05 -0.82 3.36
CA LEU A 12 6.26 -1.40 2.75
C LEU A 12 6.89 -2.49 3.61
N ILE A 13 6.94 -2.32 4.94
CA ILE A 13 7.46 -3.35 5.85
C ILE A 13 6.60 -4.61 5.77
N ILE A 14 5.27 -4.46 5.87
CA ILE A 14 4.34 -5.60 5.77
C ILE A 14 4.48 -6.28 4.41
N LEU A 15 4.54 -5.51 3.33
CA LEU A 15 4.69 -6.06 1.98
C LEU A 15 6.02 -6.80 1.80
N GLN A 16 7.11 -6.33 2.43
CA GLN A 16 8.40 -7.01 2.43
C GLN A 16 8.37 -8.32 3.23
N ASP A 17 7.71 -8.32 4.39
CA ASP A 17 7.69 -9.46 5.31
C ASP A 17 6.71 -10.55 4.88
N GLU A 18 5.54 -10.15 4.37
CA GLU A 18 4.39 -11.03 4.10
C GLU A 18 4.13 -11.24 2.60
N GLY A 19 4.74 -10.43 1.73
CA GLY A 19 4.49 -10.46 0.29
C GLY A 19 3.15 -9.83 -0.12
N GLU A 20 2.31 -9.45 0.83
CA GLU A 20 1.04 -8.76 0.59
C GLU A 20 0.71 -7.75 1.69
N VAL A 21 -0.06 -6.72 1.36
CA VAL A 21 -0.59 -5.76 2.34
C VAL A 21 -1.98 -5.29 1.92
N VAL A 22 -2.85 -5.07 2.90
CA VAL A 22 -4.18 -4.48 2.70
C VAL A 22 -4.21 -3.10 3.35
N ILE A 23 -4.60 -2.09 2.58
CA ILE A 23 -4.73 -0.70 2.99
C ILE A 23 -6.22 -0.36 3.03
N GLU A 24 -6.73 0.10 4.17
CA GLU A 24 -8.16 0.40 4.38
C GLU A 24 -8.48 1.88 4.17
N LYS A 25 -9.46 2.18 3.31
CA LYS A 25 -10.01 3.52 3.06
C LYS A 25 -10.83 3.94 4.27
N THR A 26 -10.21 4.73 5.13
CA THR A 26 -10.88 5.40 6.24
C THR A 26 -10.91 6.91 5.97
N GLU A 27 -11.82 7.64 6.61
CA GLU A 27 -11.94 9.10 6.45
C GLU A 27 -10.65 9.87 6.80
N ASP A 28 -9.79 9.27 7.63
CA ASP A 28 -8.51 9.82 8.08
C ASP A 28 -7.29 9.30 7.29
N LEU A 29 -7.47 8.28 6.43
CA LEU A 29 -6.37 7.65 5.69
C LEU A 29 -6.37 8.06 4.22
N PHE A 30 -5.26 8.64 3.79
CA PHE A 30 -4.98 8.96 2.39
C PHE A 30 -4.64 7.70 1.59
N VAL A 31 -5.56 6.75 1.45
CA VAL A 31 -5.27 5.44 0.86
C VAL A 31 -4.74 5.52 -0.55
N ASP A 32 -5.32 6.39 -1.37
CA ASP A 32 -4.85 6.57 -2.74
C ASP A 32 -3.42 7.17 -2.75
N GLU A 33 -3.09 8.04 -1.80
CA GLU A 33 -1.73 8.59 -1.67
C GLU A 33 -0.74 7.55 -1.10
N ILE A 34 -1.15 6.74 -0.12
CA ILE A 34 -0.33 5.64 0.42
C ILE A 34 -0.04 4.64 -0.70
N ALA A 35 -1.07 4.21 -1.43
CA ALA A 35 -0.93 3.30 -2.57
C ALA A 35 0.00 3.90 -3.63
N TYR A 36 -0.14 5.19 -3.96
CA TYR A 36 0.75 5.89 -4.88
C TYR A 36 2.23 5.83 -4.45
N PHE A 37 2.55 6.16 -3.19
CA PHE A 37 3.94 6.14 -2.73
C PHE A 37 4.52 4.73 -2.60
N VAL A 38 3.69 3.75 -2.19
CA VAL A 38 4.09 2.33 -2.21
C VAL A 38 4.40 1.91 -3.64
N GLU A 39 3.53 2.26 -4.59
CA GLU A 39 3.70 1.93 -6.01
C GLU A 39 4.98 2.54 -6.61
N GLU A 40 5.23 3.84 -6.37
CA GLU A 40 6.45 4.50 -6.85
C GLU A 40 7.72 3.86 -6.27
N THR A 41 7.66 3.41 -5.02
CA THR A 41 8.77 2.67 -4.39
C THR A 41 9.00 1.32 -5.08
N LEU A 42 7.92 0.56 -5.32
CA LEU A 42 7.98 -0.74 -6.00
C LEU A 42 8.51 -0.62 -7.44
N LYS A 43 8.06 0.40 -8.19
CA LYS A 43 8.59 0.72 -9.52
C LYS A 43 10.08 1.08 -9.45
N GLY A 44 10.49 1.85 -8.45
CA GLY A 44 11.89 2.25 -8.23
C GLY A 44 12.82 1.05 -8.03
N VAL A 45 12.34 -0.01 -7.37
CA VAL A 45 13.09 -1.25 -7.16
C VAL A 45 12.82 -2.33 -8.22
N LYS A 46 12.00 -2.04 -9.23
CA LYS A 46 11.59 -2.98 -10.30
C LYS A 46 10.94 -4.27 -9.76
N ALA A 47 10.19 -4.16 -8.66
CA ALA A 47 9.39 -5.27 -8.16
C ALA A 47 8.22 -5.52 -9.12
N GLU A 48 7.88 -6.79 -9.31
CA GLU A 48 6.61 -7.19 -9.95
C GLU A 48 5.54 -7.23 -8.86
N TYR A 49 4.40 -6.59 -9.11
CA TYR A 49 3.33 -6.45 -8.13
C TYR A 49 1.96 -6.37 -8.80
N LYS A 50 0.93 -6.71 -8.03
CA LYS A 50 -0.48 -6.59 -8.41
C LYS A 50 -1.21 -5.76 -7.36
N ILE A 51 -2.08 -4.86 -7.82
CA ILE A 51 -3.00 -4.09 -6.96
C ILE A 51 -4.43 -4.54 -7.24
N GLU A 52 -5.19 -4.80 -6.19
CA GLU A 52 -6.59 -5.23 -6.26
C GLU A 52 -7.44 -4.36 -5.34
N GLU A 53 -8.52 -3.80 -5.89
CA GLU A 53 -9.56 -3.17 -5.08
C GLU A 53 -10.43 -4.25 -4.44
N LEU A 54 -10.51 -4.21 -3.11
CA LEU A 54 -11.36 -5.08 -2.31
C LEU A 54 -12.56 -4.28 -1.79
N GLU A 55 -13.69 -4.96 -1.63
CA GLU A 55 -14.90 -4.46 -0.96
C GLU A 55 -15.34 -3.07 -1.44
N SER A 56 -15.97 -2.96 -2.62
CA SER A 56 -16.64 -1.74 -3.12
C SER A 56 -15.89 -0.41 -2.86
N ASN A 57 -14.57 -0.39 -3.10
CA ASN A 57 -13.65 0.75 -2.90
C ASN A 57 -13.27 1.08 -1.46
N GLU A 58 -13.46 0.17 -0.51
CA GLU A 58 -13.04 0.39 0.88
C GLU A 58 -11.63 -0.10 1.16
N LYS A 59 -11.06 -0.97 0.33
CA LYS A 59 -9.72 -1.54 0.57
C LYS A 59 -8.90 -1.66 -0.71
N LEU A 60 -7.60 -1.46 -0.59
CA LEU A 60 -6.61 -1.77 -1.64
C LEU A 60 -5.68 -2.86 -1.13
N LYS A 61 -5.61 -3.98 -1.84
CA LYS A 61 -4.62 -5.03 -1.60
C LYS A 61 -3.48 -4.89 -2.61
N ILE A 62 -2.25 -4.91 -2.12
CA ILE A 62 -1.04 -4.96 -2.94
C ILE A 62 -0.36 -6.30 -2.67
N THR A 63 0.14 -6.97 -3.70
CA THR A 63 0.81 -8.27 -3.58
C THR A 63 2.03 -8.31 -4.50
N LEU A 64 3.18 -8.77 -3.99
CA LEU A 64 4.38 -9.01 -4.76
C LEU A 64 4.25 -10.31 -5.57
N GLN A 65 4.84 -10.36 -6.76
CA GLN A 65 4.82 -11.54 -7.65
C GLN A 65 6.20 -12.19 -7.76
#